data_AF-A0A075B1Q4-F1
#
_entry.id   AF-A0A075B1Q4-F1
#
_cell.length_a   1.000
_cell.length_b   1.000
_cell.length_c   1.000
_cell.angle_alpha   90.00
_cell.angle_beta   90.00
_cell.angle_gamma   90.00
#
_symmetry.space_group_name_H-M   'P 1'
#
loop_
_entity.id
_entity.type
_entity.pdbx_description
1 polymer ?
#
loop_
_entity_poly.entity_id
_entity_poly.type
_entity_poly.pdbx_seq_one_letter_code
_entity_poly.pdbx_strand_id
1 'polypeptide(L)'
;MLGKYVLRHKHDSTHVDKESRIAFEIQPGRKEELQYTHIQKLTSKSILKLSGYIFIIEILLFLLAYYMDTSSMSLTVCPYKHFYPVYFVIAISLVCIGYLTLVLKDCKDSLWMSTESKLETITSLVGFLLYIAVNFLNFSPFTNIYNTSGATFILFFLSLCMQYLSVLHPALLAWKLSRTKKRLNVDEASFYLILQDPKMFQELKDEAADELCIENVLFIETLMNFYAKHSLKMVFRLHSRSSSDKIFGNEKTTSATLKTAFDNQTLTGKDIDNEVSAIYKEYLKPGSQFELNIPFTMLKEFEQKMRDINYEDIFEPIKREVLRMIYQNTFPRYVQKESKRKIKK
;
A
#
# COMPACT_ATOMS: atom_id res chain seq x y z
N MET A 1 50.58 30.05 24.00
CA MET A 1 49.22 29.98 24.58
C MET A 1 48.41 29.04 23.68
N LEU A 2 48.43 27.73 23.95
CA LEU A 2 47.56 26.94 24.85
C LEU A 2 46.24 26.52 24.19
N GLY A 3 46.10 25.21 23.96
CA GLY A 3 44.88 24.58 23.48
C GLY A 3 45.06 23.12 23.03
N LYS A 4 45.62 22.26 23.90
CA LYS A 4 45.67 20.79 23.70
C LYS A 4 44.29 20.19 23.97
N TYR A 5 43.68 19.51 23.00
CA TYR A 5 42.58 18.58 23.25
C TYR A 5 43.12 17.15 23.30
N VAL A 6 43.05 16.55 24.49
CA VAL A 6 43.34 15.14 24.77
C VAL A 6 41.99 14.44 24.85
N LEU A 7 41.68 13.59 23.86
CA LEU A 7 40.55 12.67 23.93
C LEU A 7 41.04 11.36 24.57
N ARG A 8 40.58 11.12 25.79
CA ARG A 8 40.84 9.91 26.58
C ARG A 8 39.62 9.00 26.41
N HIS A 9 39.75 7.95 25.61
CA HIS A 9 38.77 6.85 25.61
C HIS A 9 38.85 6.10 26.94
N LYS A 10 37.72 6.05 27.67
CA LYS A 10 37.52 5.09 28.76
C LYS A 10 36.35 4.20 28.34
N HIS A 11 36.68 2.92 28.19
CA HIS A 11 35.81 1.85 27.76
C HIS A 11 35.08 1.33 29.02
N ASP A 12 33.81 1.68 29.21
CA ASP A 12 32.93 1.01 30.18
C ASP A 12 31.92 0.17 29.40
N SER A 13 32.32 -1.07 29.12
CA SER A 13 31.47 -2.12 28.57
C SER A 13 30.92 -2.96 29.72
N THR A 14 29.69 -2.68 30.17
CA THR A 14 28.86 -3.61 30.98
C THR A 14 27.49 -2.99 31.23
N HIS A 15 26.68 -2.75 30.20
CA HIS A 15 25.22 -2.56 30.40
C HIS A 15 24.32 -2.68 29.16
N VAL A 16 24.77 -3.33 28.08
CA VAL A 16 24.03 -3.38 26.79
C VAL A 16 23.44 -4.76 26.49
N ASP A 17 22.73 -5.38 27.44
CA ASP A 17 22.18 -6.74 27.18
C ASP A 17 20.77 -7.02 27.74
N LYS A 18 19.97 -5.98 28.01
CA LYS A 18 18.55 -6.17 28.38
C LYS A 18 17.54 -5.34 27.58
N GLU A 19 17.95 -4.26 26.92
CA GLU A 19 17.05 -3.49 26.02
C GLU A 19 17.06 -4.01 24.57
N SER A 20 18.07 -4.77 24.18
CA SER A 20 18.18 -5.39 22.84
C SER A 20 17.29 -6.64 22.65
N ARG A 21 16.57 -7.09 23.68
CA ARG A 21 15.73 -8.31 23.64
C ARG A 21 14.22 -8.07 23.64
N ILE A 22 13.75 -6.82 23.75
CA ILE A 22 12.30 -6.50 23.74
C ILE A 22 11.87 -5.81 22.44
N ALA A 23 12.80 -5.37 21.60
CA ALA A 23 12.52 -4.82 20.27
C ALA A 23 12.54 -5.87 19.14
N PHE A 24 12.16 -7.12 19.41
CA PHE A 24 11.70 -8.05 18.36
C PHE A 24 10.23 -7.73 18.05
N GLU A 25 10.00 -6.47 17.71
CA GLU A 25 8.71 -5.96 17.27
C GLU A 25 8.50 -6.49 15.86
N ILE A 26 7.40 -7.22 15.70
CA ILE A 26 6.96 -7.88 14.46
C ILE A 26 7.17 -6.93 13.29
N GLN A 27 8.09 -7.28 12.36
CA GLN A 27 8.40 -6.46 11.18
C GLN A 27 7.10 -6.05 10.46
N PRO A 28 6.75 -4.74 10.43
CA PRO A 28 5.48 -4.27 9.87
C PRO A 28 5.35 -4.51 8.35
N GLY A 29 6.47 -4.65 7.62
CA GLY A 29 6.48 -4.76 6.16
C GLY A 29 5.74 -5.99 5.59
N ARG A 30 5.85 -7.18 6.21
CA ARG A 30 5.14 -8.38 5.71
C ARG A 30 3.63 -8.29 5.91
N LYS A 31 3.15 -7.47 6.87
CA LYS A 31 1.71 -7.25 7.09
C LYS A 31 1.12 -6.26 6.10
N GLU A 32 1.85 -5.20 5.78
CA GLU A 32 1.40 -4.15 4.85
C GLU A 32 1.34 -4.64 3.40
N GLU A 33 2.27 -5.49 2.97
CA GLU A 33 2.28 -6.07 1.63
C GLU A 33 1.16 -7.13 1.45
N LEU A 34 0.95 -7.99 2.47
CA LEU A 34 -0.17 -8.92 2.48
C LEU A 34 -1.51 -8.15 2.46
N GLN A 35 -1.58 -7.02 3.17
CA GLN A 35 -2.74 -6.12 3.18
C GLN A 35 -2.97 -5.45 1.82
N TYR A 36 -1.94 -4.92 1.16
CA TYR A 36 -2.08 -4.33 -0.18
C TYR A 36 -2.53 -5.36 -1.21
N THR A 37 -1.97 -6.57 -1.16
CA THR A 37 -2.37 -7.67 -2.05
C THR A 37 -3.81 -8.13 -1.76
N HIS A 38 -4.23 -8.10 -0.49
CA HIS A 38 -5.62 -8.36 -0.10
C HIS A 38 -6.58 -7.24 -0.55
N ILE A 39 -6.20 -5.97 -0.40
CA ILE A 39 -6.97 -4.82 -0.88
C ILE A 39 -7.11 -4.88 -2.40
N GLN A 40 -6.04 -5.25 -3.12
CA GLN A 40 -6.08 -5.38 -4.57
C GLN A 40 -7.00 -6.54 -5.02
N LYS A 41 -6.99 -7.66 -4.29
CA LYS A 41 -7.95 -8.77 -4.47
C LYS A 41 -9.38 -8.34 -4.14
N LEU A 42 -9.59 -7.55 -3.06
CA LEU A 42 -10.87 -6.95 -2.67
C LEU A 42 -11.41 -5.97 -3.74
N THR A 43 -10.53 -5.30 -4.48
CA THR A 43 -10.90 -4.47 -5.65
C THR A 43 -11.10 -5.26 -6.95
N SER A 44 -11.18 -6.60 -6.90
CA SER A 44 -11.56 -7.36 -8.10
C SER A 44 -12.95 -6.93 -8.57
N LYS A 45 -13.14 -6.81 -9.90
CA LYS A 45 -14.43 -6.45 -10.49
C LYS A 45 -15.59 -7.31 -9.97
N SER A 46 -15.31 -8.54 -9.57
CA SER A 46 -16.28 -9.49 -9.01
C SER A 46 -16.73 -9.09 -7.61
N ILE A 47 -15.82 -8.67 -6.73
CA ILE A 47 -16.17 -8.24 -5.37
C ILE A 47 -16.93 -6.93 -5.40
N LEU A 48 -16.56 -5.99 -6.29
CA LEU A 48 -17.33 -4.75 -6.46
C LEU A 48 -18.76 -5.00 -6.99
N LYS A 49 -18.92 -5.98 -7.89
CA LYS A 49 -20.26 -6.40 -8.35
C LYS A 49 -21.03 -7.08 -7.22
N LEU A 50 -20.38 -7.96 -6.46
CA LEU A 50 -20.99 -8.66 -5.33
C LEU A 50 -21.44 -7.67 -4.24
N SER A 51 -20.60 -6.70 -3.88
CA SER A 51 -20.95 -5.67 -2.91
C SER A 51 -22.10 -4.79 -3.42
N GLY A 52 -22.11 -4.47 -4.72
CA GLY A 52 -23.25 -3.81 -5.37
C GLY A 52 -24.54 -4.64 -5.32
N TYR A 53 -24.47 -5.96 -5.50
CA TYR A 53 -25.64 -6.83 -5.37
C TYR A 53 -26.13 -6.94 -3.93
N ILE A 54 -25.22 -7.06 -2.95
CA ILE A 54 -25.57 -7.05 -1.52
C ILE A 54 -26.28 -5.74 -1.16
N PHE A 55 -25.76 -4.60 -1.63
CA PHE A 55 -26.39 -3.29 -1.45
C PHE A 55 -27.83 -3.24 -2.00
N ILE A 56 -28.04 -3.75 -3.21
CA ILE A 56 -29.39 -3.83 -3.82
C ILE A 56 -30.30 -4.75 -3.00
N ILE A 57 -29.82 -5.92 -2.57
CA ILE A 57 -30.58 -6.86 -1.75
C ILE A 57 -30.97 -6.23 -0.41
N GLU A 58 -30.07 -5.50 0.23
CA GLU A 58 -30.35 -4.81 1.49
C GLU A 58 -31.45 -3.76 1.31
N ILE A 59 -31.42 -2.97 0.24
CA ILE A 59 -32.49 -2.04 -0.12
C ILE A 59 -33.83 -2.79 -0.30
N LEU A 60 -33.82 -3.93 -1.00
CA LEU A 60 -35.04 -4.72 -1.21
C LEU A 60 -35.60 -5.31 0.09
N LEU A 61 -34.74 -5.84 0.96
CA LEU A 61 -35.13 -6.34 2.28
C LEU A 61 -35.69 -5.23 3.15
N PHE A 62 -35.11 -4.04 3.10
CA PHE A 62 -35.62 -2.87 3.79
C PHE A 62 -37.01 -2.47 3.27
N LEU A 63 -37.19 -2.40 1.95
CA LEU A 63 -38.50 -2.10 1.34
C LEU A 63 -39.56 -3.15 1.71
N LEU A 64 -39.17 -4.42 1.78
CA LEU A 64 -40.05 -5.50 2.21
C LEU A 64 -40.43 -5.36 3.69
N ALA A 65 -39.44 -5.11 4.57
CA ALA A 65 -39.69 -4.91 5.99
C ALA A 65 -40.61 -3.71 6.24
N TYR A 66 -40.38 -2.60 5.53
CA TYR A 66 -41.24 -1.43 5.52
C TYR A 66 -42.68 -1.78 5.11
N TYR A 67 -42.84 -2.51 4.01
CA TYR A 67 -44.16 -2.95 3.55
C TYR A 67 -44.88 -3.84 4.59
N MET A 68 -44.17 -4.79 5.19
CA MET A 68 -44.73 -5.69 6.21
C MET A 68 -45.13 -4.93 7.48
N ASP A 69 -44.32 -3.96 7.92
CA ASP A 69 -44.60 -3.11 9.09
C ASP A 69 -45.88 -2.28 8.86
N THR A 70 -46.03 -1.66 7.69
CA THR A 70 -47.26 -0.92 7.34
C THR A 70 -48.52 -1.80 7.30
N SER A 71 -48.38 -3.11 7.06
CA SER A 71 -49.51 -4.03 6.98
C SER A 71 -49.95 -4.62 8.33
N SER A 72 -49.13 -4.49 9.38
CA SER A 72 -49.31 -5.19 10.66
C SER A 72 -49.65 -4.29 11.86
N MET A 73 -49.95 -3.00 11.64
CA MET A 73 -50.44 -2.06 12.66
C MET A 73 -51.83 -2.46 13.19
N SER A 74 -51.86 -3.46 14.07
CA SER A 74 -52.96 -3.73 14.99
C SER A 74 -52.55 -3.25 16.40
N LEU A 75 -53.40 -2.42 17.01
CA LEU A 75 -53.05 -1.41 18.02
C LEU A 75 -52.57 -1.89 19.41
N THR A 76 -52.35 -3.18 19.66
CA THR A 76 -52.40 -3.70 21.06
C THR A 76 -51.12 -4.32 21.62
N VAL A 77 -50.04 -4.48 20.86
CA VAL A 77 -48.78 -5.06 21.37
C VAL A 77 -47.64 -4.06 21.28
N CYS A 78 -46.88 -3.91 22.37
CA CYS A 78 -45.71 -3.02 22.48
C CYS A 78 -44.71 -3.35 21.34
N PRO A 79 -44.61 -2.51 20.29
CA PRO A 79 -44.08 -2.95 18.99
C PRO A 79 -42.56 -3.17 18.98
N TYR A 80 -41.86 -2.73 20.02
CA TYR A 80 -40.39 -2.65 20.02
C TYR A 80 -39.68 -3.85 20.69
N LYS A 81 -40.40 -4.74 21.39
CA LYS A 81 -39.76 -5.83 22.15
C LYS A 81 -39.00 -6.83 21.27
N HIS A 82 -39.43 -7.01 20.02
CA HIS A 82 -38.79 -7.93 19.09
C HIS A 82 -37.43 -7.44 18.57
N PHE A 83 -37.12 -6.15 18.75
CA PHE A 83 -35.89 -5.54 18.24
C PHE A 83 -34.77 -5.41 19.29
N TYR A 84 -35.00 -5.80 20.55
CA TYR A 84 -33.95 -5.73 21.59
C TYR A 84 -32.64 -6.46 21.23
N PRO A 85 -32.66 -7.66 20.62
CA PRO A 85 -31.42 -8.30 20.18
C PRO A 85 -30.67 -7.46 19.13
N VAL A 86 -31.40 -6.78 18.24
CA VAL A 86 -30.82 -5.91 17.21
C VAL A 86 -30.16 -4.70 17.85
N TYR A 87 -30.81 -4.04 18.81
CA TYR A 87 -30.21 -2.91 19.53
C TYR A 87 -28.96 -3.31 20.30
N PHE A 88 -28.96 -4.48 20.93
CA PHE A 88 -27.79 -5.01 21.65
C PHE A 88 -26.61 -5.25 20.69
N VAL A 89 -26.87 -5.84 19.53
CA VAL A 89 -25.84 -6.04 18.49
C VAL A 89 -25.30 -4.69 17.99
N ILE A 90 -26.17 -3.72 17.70
CA ILE A 90 -25.75 -2.37 17.27
C ILE A 90 -24.86 -1.71 18.34
N ALA A 91 -25.24 -1.79 19.62
CA ALA A 91 -24.47 -1.22 20.72
C ALA A 91 -23.07 -1.87 20.85
N ILE A 92 -22.99 -3.20 20.75
CA ILE A 92 -21.69 -3.90 20.74
C ILE A 92 -20.85 -3.48 19.53
N SER A 93 -21.45 -3.44 18.34
CA SER A 93 -20.76 -3.01 17.12
C SER A 93 -20.18 -1.60 17.24
N LEU A 94 -20.93 -0.65 17.81
CA LEU A 94 -20.45 0.71 18.08
C LEU A 94 -19.23 0.73 18.99
N VAL A 95 -19.22 -0.07 20.06
CA VAL A 95 -18.07 -0.19 20.97
C VAL A 95 -16.86 -0.80 20.25
N CYS A 96 -17.07 -1.85 19.45
CA CYS A 96 -16.02 -2.49 18.67
C CYS A 96 -15.39 -1.54 17.63
N ILE A 97 -16.21 -0.79 16.88
CA ILE A 97 -15.74 0.18 15.89
C ILE A 97 -15.01 1.34 16.58
N GLY A 98 -15.53 1.82 17.71
CA GLY A 98 -14.86 2.85 18.52
C GLY A 98 -13.50 2.39 19.04
N TYR A 99 -13.39 1.15 19.53
CA TYR A 99 -12.13 0.55 19.93
C TYR A 99 -11.16 0.43 18.76
N LEU A 100 -11.63 -0.06 17.61
CA LEU A 100 -10.83 -0.17 16.38
C LEU A 100 -10.28 1.20 15.96
N THR A 101 -11.11 2.24 16.04
CA THR A 101 -10.69 3.62 15.74
C THR A 101 -9.58 4.11 16.66
N LEU A 102 -9.62 3.77 17.95
CA LEU A 102 -8.58 4.11 18.90
C LEU A 102 -7.27 3.37 18.60
N VAL A 103 -7.34 2.08 18.25
CA VAL A 103 -6.17 1.28 17.86
C VAL A 103 -5.55 1.82 16.57
N LEU A 104 -6.37 2.25 15.61
CA LEU A 104 -5.93 2.79 14.32
C LEU A 104 -5.56 4.28 14.37
N LYS A 105 -5.59 4.93 15.54
CA LYS A 105 -5.33 6.37 15.66
C LYS A 105 -3.92 6.75 15.23
N ASP A 106 -2.94 5.91 15.54
CA ASP A 106 -1.52 6.17 15.29
C ASP A 106 -1.03 5.56 13.97
N CYS A 107 -1.88 4.82 13.26
CA CYS A 107 -1.57 4.32 11.92
C CYS A 107 -1.53 5.49 10.92
N LYS A 108 -0.41 5.63 10.21
CA LYS A 108 -0.26 6.58 9.09
C LYS A 108 -1.36 6.28 8.06
N ASP A 109 -2.22 7.27 7.79
CA ASP A 109 -3.43 7.09 6.97
C ASP A 109 -3.13 7.05 5.46
N SER A 110 -2.14 6.28 5.05
CA SER A 110 -1.78 6.07 3.64
C SER A 110 -2.90 5.38 2.86
N LEU A 111 -3.73 4.61 3.54
CA LEU A 111 -4.78 3.77 2.97
C LEU A 111 -6.20 4.24 3.28
N TRP A 112 -6.37 5.43 3.88
CA TRP A 112 -7.67 5.97 4.28
C TRP A 112 -8.44 5.14 5.33
N MET A 113 -7.87 4.04 5.83
CA MET A 113 -8.52 3.14 6.80
C MET A 113 -8.79 3.83 8.15
N SER A 114 -7.87 4.68 8.62
CA SER A 114 -8.05 5.40 9.88
C SER A 114 -9.13 6.47 9.72
N THR A 115 -9.14 7.17 8.59
CA THR A 115 -10.20 8.15 8.29
C THR A 115 -11.55 7.50 8.08
N GLU A 116 -11.61 6.37 7.37
CA GLU A 116 -12.85 5.59 7.16
C GLU A 116 -13.45 5.15 8.49
N SER A 117 -12.65 4.51 9.36
CA SER A 117 -13.13 4.05 10.67
C SER A 117 -13.61 5.20 11.57
N LYS A 118 -12.94 6.37 11.52
CA LYS A 118 -13.38 7.59 12.22
C LYS A 118 -14.72 8.10 11.68
N LEU A 119 -14.86 8.20 10.36
CA LEU A 119 -16.10 8.65 9.72
C LEU A 119 -17.24 7.67 10.01
N GLU A 120 -16.97 6.38 9.99
CA GLU A 120 -17.93 5.33 10.32
C GLU A 120 -18.40 5.44 11.78
N THR A 121 -17.47 5.64 12.72
CA THR A 121 -17.78 5.85 14.14
C THR A 121 -18.63 7.11 14.36
N ILE A 122 -18.24 8.23 13.75
CA ILE A 122 -18.97 9.50 13.87
C ILE A 122 -20.38 9.37 13.29
N THR A 123 -20.49 8.81 12.09
CA THR A 123 -21.78 8.63 11.39
C THR A 123 -22.70 7.74 12.22
N SER A 124 -22.18 6.62 12.72
CA SER A 124 -22.95 5.69 13.55
C SER A 124 -23.39 6.31 14.88
N LEU A 125 -22.52 7.08 15.54
CA LEU A 125 -22.85 7.79 16.77
C LEU A 125 -23.95 8.84 16.55
N VAL A 126 -23.82 9.67 15.50
CA VAL A 126 -24.84 10.67 15.15
C VAL A 126 -26.17 9.99 14.80
N GLY A 127 -26.13 8.93 14.00
CA GLY A 127 -27.31 8.15 13.64
C GLY A 127 -28.00 7.52 14.85
N PHE A 128 -27.23 6.98 15.79
CA PHE A 128 -27.75 6.42 17.03
C PHE A 128 -28.38 7.48 17.94
N LEU A 129 -27.75 8.65 18.08
CA LEU A 129 -28.31 9.76 18.85
C LEU A 129 -29.60 10.30 18.23
N LEU A 130 -29.64 10.45 16.89
CA LEU A 130 -30.86 10.81 16.16
C LEU A 130 -31.96 9.76 16.35
N TYR A 131 -31.59 8.48 16.30
CA TYR A 131 -32.51 7.38 16.56
C TYR A 131 -33.11 7.46 17.98
N ILE A 132 -32.27 7.67 19.01
CA ILE A 132 -32.75 7.84 20.38
C ILE A 132 -33.66 9.06 20.48
N ALA A 133 -33.24 10.20 19.92
CA ALA A 133 -34.01 11.44 19.97
C ALA A 133 -35.40 11.24 19.35
N VAL A 134 -35.48 10.60 18.18
CA VAL A 134 -36.75 10.37 17.52
C VAL A 134 -37.61 9.33 18.22
N ASN A 135 -37.04 8.26 18.80
CA ASN A 135 -37.84 7.20 19.44
C ASN A 135 -38.23 7.49 20.90
N PHE A 136 -37.45 8.28 21.64
CA PHE A 136 -37.64 8.43 23.09
C PHE A 136 -37.93 9.87 23.53
N LEU A 137 -37.59 10.89 22.73
CA LEU A 137 -37.98 12.26 23.04
C LEU A 137 -39.29 12.55 22.30
N ASN A 138 -40.38 12.69 23.05
CA ASN A 138 -41.71 13.08 22.54
C ASN A 138 -41.69 14.52 21.99
N PHE A 139 -40.95 14.76 20.90
CA PHE A 139 -40.90 16.05 20.24
C PHE A 139 -42.16 16.22 19.37
N SER A 140 -43.00 17.16 19.79
CA SER A 140 -44.25 17.57 19.12
C SER A 140 -44.20 17.76 17.59
N PRO A 141 -43.14 18.30 16.95
CA PRO A 141 -43.13 18.43 15.48
C PRO A 141 -42.90 17.10 14.74
N PHE A 142 -42.42 16.06 15.44
CA PHE A 142 -42.11 14.76 14.84
C PHE A 142 -43.19 13.71 15.10
N THR A 143 -44.21 13.98 15.92
CA THR A 143 -45.27 13.00 16.25
C THR A 143 -46.02 12.48 15.01
N ASN A 144 -46.17 13.28 13.95
CA ASN A 144 -46.73 12.83 12.66
C ASN A 144 -45.78 11.95 11.85
N ILE A 145 -44.46 12.13 11.98
CA ILE A 145 -43.43 11.30 11.34
C ILE A 145 -43.22 10.00 12.15
N TYR A 146 -43.35 10.10 13.47
CA TYR A 146 -43.25 9.03 14.46
C TYR A 146 -44.30 7.94 14.26
N ASN A 147 -45.55 8.34 13.95
CA ASN A 147 -46.68 7.42 13.90
C ASN A 147 -46.71 6.47 12.71
N THR A 148 -45.83 6.60 11.71
CA THR A 148 -45.91 5.74 10.52
C THR A 148 -44.57 5.17 10.04
N SER A 149 -43.42 5.83 10.27
CA SER A 149 -42.16 5.35 9.65
C SER A 149 -40.85 6.07 10.01
N GLY A 150 -40.87 7.11 10.85
CA GLY A 150 -39.73 8.00 11.07
C GLY A 150 -38.43 7.32 11.50
N ALA A 151 -38.51 6.41 12.49
CA ALA A 151 -37.36 5.69 12.99
C ALA A 151 -36.74 4.75 11.93
N THR A 152 -37.60 4.08 11.16
CA THR A 152 -37.21 3.19 10.07
C THR A 152 -36.49 3.96 8.96
N PHE A 153 -36.94 5.17 8.65
CA PHE A 153 -36.31 6.05 7.66
C PHE A 153 -34.91 6.54 8.09
N ILE A 154 -34.74 6.85 9.38
CA ILE A 154 -33.42 7.24 9.94
C ILE A 154 -32.45 6.07 9.87
N LEU A 155 -32.87 4.87 10.25
CA LEU A 155 -32.04 3.67 10.17
C LEU A 155 -31.66 3.33 8.73
N PHE A 156 -32.58 3.54 7.78
CA PHE A 156 -32.29 3.37 6.35
C PHE A 156 -31.24 4.35 5.86
N PHE A 157 -31.42 5.64 6.14
CA PHE A 157 -30.47 6.66 5.72
C PHE A 157 -29.09 6.42 6.34
N LEU A 158 -29.05 6.01 7.61
CA LEU A 158 -27.81 5.63 8.28
C LEU A 158 -27.14 4.44 7.59
N SER A 159 -27.89 3.38 7.26
CA SER A 159 -27.34 2.24 6.52
C SER A 159 -26.77 2.67 5.17
N LEU A 160 -27.49 3.50 4.40
CA LEU A 160 -26.99 4.02 3.12
C LEU A 160 -25.69 4.82 3.28
N CYS A 161 -25.58 5.66 4.31
CA CYS A 161 -24.36 6.39 4.61
C CYS A 161 -23.20 5.45 4.94
N MET A 162 -23.44 4.43 5.75
CA MET A 162 -22.43 3.45 6.14
C MET A 162 -21.96 2.64 4.93
N GLN A 163 -22.87 2.14 4.10
CA GLN A 163 -22.54 1.44 2.86
C GLN A 163 -21.79 2.35 1.87
N TYR A 164 -22.16 3.64 1.80
CA TYR A 164 -21.40 4.61 1.00
C TYR A 164 -19.97 4.74 1.49
N LEU A 165 -19.76 4.91 2.81
CA LEU A 165 -18.44 5.09 3.40
C LEU A 165 -17.57 3.85 3.31
N SER A 166 -18.11 2.66 3.62
CA SER A 166 -17.33 1.43 3.74
C SER A 166 -17.13 0.69 2.41
N VAL A 167 -18.01 0.91 1.42
CA VAL A 167 -17.97 0.16 0.15
C VAL A 167 -17.78 1.09 -1.03
N LEU A 168 -18.67 2.07 -1.20
CA LEU A 168 -18.70 2.84 -2.43
C LEU A 168 -17.53 3.83 -2.52
N HIS A 169 -17.20 4.53 -1.44
CA HIS A 169 -16.13 5.52 -1.44
C HIS A 169 -14.75 4.89 -1.69
N PRO A 170 -14.31 3.83 -0.96
CA PRO A 170 -13.05 3.14 -1.26
C PRO A 170 -13.00 2.63 -2.71
N ALA A 171 -14.12 2.11 -3.23
CA ALA A 171 -14.20 1.66 -4.61
C ALA A 171 -14.05 2.80 -5.63
N LEU A 172 -14.70 3.94 -5.40
CA LEU A 172 -14.58 5.13 -6.24
C LEU A 172 -13.15 5.71 -6.19
N LEU A 173 -12.53 5.71 -5.01
CA LEU A 173 -11.15 6.14 -4.82
C LEU A 173 -10.19 5.22 -5.58
N ALA A 174 -10.33 3.90 -5.42
CA ALA A 174 -9.54 2.89 -6.14
C ALA A 174 -9.74 3.00 -7.67
N TRP A 175 -10.99 3.23 -8.12
CA TRP A 175 -11.28 3.45 -9.53
C TRP A 175 -10.62 4.72 -10.06
N LYS A 176 -10.68 5.83 -9.31
CA LYS A 176 -10.03 7.10 -9.67
C LYS A 176 -8.51 6.95 -9.72
N LEU A 177 -7.91 6.25 -8.76
CA LEU A 177 -6.47 5.94 -8.75
C LEU A 177 -6.08 5.07 -9.96
N SER A 178 -6.87 4.05 -10.28
CA SER A 178 -6.63 3.20 -11.46
C SER A 178 -6.70 3.98 -12.77
N ARG A 179 -7.60 4.97 -12.87
CA ARG A 179 -7.70 5.87 -14.03
C ARG A 179 -6.56 6.87 -14.08
N THR A 180 -6.11 7.37 -12.93
CA THR A 180 -4.98 8.30 -12.84
C THR A 180 -3.70 7.59 -13.28
N LYS A 181 -3.50 6.33 -12.87
CA LYS A 181 -2.40 5.46 -13.33
C LYS A 181 -2.42 5.24 -14.85
N LYS A 182 -3.60 5.22 -15.47
CA LYS A 182 -3.76 5.15 -16.94
C LYS A 182 -3.52 6.48 -17.68
N ARG A 183 -3.62 7.62 -16.99
CA ARG A 183 -3.51 8.96 -17.60
C ARG A 183 -2.14 9.58 -17.46
N LEU A 184 -1.37 9.19 -16.44
CA LEU A 184 0.06 9.44 -16.43
C LEU A 184 0.70 8.51 -17.47
N ASN A 185 0.73 8.94 -18.73
CA ASN A 185 1.71 8.48 -19.71
C ASN A 185 3.08 8.96 -19.22
N VAL A 186 3.57 8.36 -18.15
CA VAL A 186 4.94 8.59 -17.74
C VAL A 186 5.79 7.84 -18.73
N ASP A 187 6.62 8.58 -19.45
CA ASP A 187 7.51 8.00 -20.43
C ASP A 187 8.56 7.14 -19.72
N GLU A 188 8.81 5.95 -20.26
CA GLU A 188 9.83 5.03 -19.77
C GLU A 188 11.22 5.68 -19.84
N ALA A 189 11.47 6.51 -20.86
CA ALA A 189 12.75 7.21 -20.97
C ALA A 189 12.97 8.19 -19.81
N SER A 190 11.90 8.86 -19.36
CA SER A 190 11.98 9.76 -18.20
C SER A 190 12.34 9.02 -16.91
N PHE A 191 11.85 7.78 -16.75
CA PHE A 191 12.22 6.94 -15.61
C PHE A 191 13.73 6.65 -15.59
N TYR A 192 14.31 6.25 -16.73
CA TYR A 192 15.74 5.97 -16.80
C TYR A 192 16.61 7.21 -16.61
N LEU A 193 16.17 8.38 -17.10
CA LEU A 193 16.87 9.63 -16.82
C LEU A 193 16.95 9.92 -15.32
N ILE A 194 15.90 9.59 -14.56
CA ILE A 194 15.89 9.76 -13.10
C ILE A 194 16.80 8.76 -12.40
N LEU A 195 16.87 7.51 -12.88
CA LEU A 195 17.82 6.54 -12.34
C LEU A 195 19.28 6.92 -12.61
N GLN A 196 19.54 7.69 -13.68
CA GLN A 196 20.90 8.10 -14.06
C GLN A 196 21.36 9.38 -13.37
N ASP A 197 20.45 10.30 -13.04
CA ASP A 197 20.78 11.54 -12.34
C ASP A 197 20.84 11.29 -10.82
N PRO A 198 22.00 11.46 -10.14
CA PRO A 198 22.15 11.13 -8.72
C PRO A 198 21.19 11.91 -7.81
N LYS A 199 20.84 13.14 -8.18
CA LYS A 199 19.97 14.00 -7.38
C LYS A 199 18.52 13.55 -7.52
N MET A 200 18.03 13.36 -8.74
CA MET A 200 16.67 12.84 -8.97
C MET A 200 16.52 11.42 -8.41
N PHE A 201 17.56 10.59 -8.48
CA PHE A 201 17.55 9.27 -7.89
C PHE A 201 17.47 9.32 -6.35
N GLN A 202 18.14 10.28 -5.70
CA GLN A 202 17.98 10.50 -4.26
C GLN A 202 16.56 10.92 -3.90
N GLU A 203 15.94 11.82 -4.66
CA GLU A 203 14.54 12.22 -4.42
C GLU A 203 13.56 11.06 -4.64
N LEU A 204 13.86 10.15 -5.59
CA LEU A 204 13.11 8.90 -5.78
C LEU A 204 13.30 7.93 -4.59
N LYS A 205 14.50 7.85 -4.00
CA LYS A 205 14.78 7.08 -2.78
C LYS A 205 13.98 7.60 -1.60
N ASP A 206 13.93 8.92 -1.43
CA ASP A 206 13.14 9.55 -0.36
C ASP A 206 11.65 9.22 -0.52
N GLU A 207 11.13 9.24 -1.76
CA GLU A 207 9.75 8.82 -2.05
C GLU A 207 9.52 7.34 -1.75
N ALA A 208 10.48 6.47 -2.06
CA ALA A 208 10.38 5.05 -1.74
C ALA A 208 10.42 4.77 -0.23
N ALA A 209 11.20 5.55 0.52
CA ALA A 209 11.25 5.49 1.99
C ALA A 209 9.91 5.89 2.62
N ASP A 210 9.29 6.96 2.11
CA ASP A 210 7.99 7.45 2.58
C ASP A 210 6.87 6.39 2.45
N GLU A 211 7.03 5.48 1.47
CA GLU A 211 6.11 4.41 1.05
C GLU A 211 6.53 3.01 1.51
N LEU A 212 7.58 2.90 2.33
CA LEU A 212 8.08 1.63 2.87
C LEU A 212 8.42 0.59 1.78
N CYS A 213 8.90 1.05 0.63
CA CYS A 213 9.33 0.21 -0.50
C CYS A 213 10.78 0.51 -0.95
N ILE A 214 11.58 1.03 -0.01
CA ILE A 214 12.96 1.49 -0.23
C ILE A 214 13.90 0.34 -0.65
N GLU A 215 13.61 -0.90 -0.24
CA GLU A 215 14.39 -2.09 -0.56
C GLU A 215 14.54 -2.28 -2.08
N ASN A 216 13.49 -1.97 -2.86
CA ASN A 216 13.54 -2.06 -4.31
C ASN A 216 14.55 -1.07 -4.90
N VAL A 217 14.56 0.16 -4.41
CA VAL A 217 15.45 1.22 -4.93
C VAL A 217 16.89 1.00 -4.47
N LEU A 218 17.09 0.59 -3.21
CA LEU A 218 18.40 0.23 -2.68
C LEU A 218 19.00 -0.97 -3.41
N PHE A 219 18.19 -1.98 -3.76
CA PHE A 219 18.68 -3.10 -4.57
C PHE A 219 19.21 -2.63 -5.93
N ILE A 220 18.51 -1.71 -6.61
CA ILE A 220 18.97 -1.16 -7.89
C ILE A 220 20.25 -0.35 -7.71
N GLU A 221 20.36 0.46 -6.65
CA GLU A 221 21.59 1.20 -6.31
C GLU A 221 22.77 0.25 -6.07
N THR A 222 22.55 -0.81 -5.28
CA THR A 222 23.54 -1.86 -5.01
C THR A 222 23.97 -2.56 -6.29
N LEU A 223 23.04 -2.88 -7.20
CA LEU A 223 23.38 -3.41 -8.52
C LEU A 223 24.18 -2.41 -9.36
N MET A 224 23.79 -1.12 -9.41
CA MET A 224 24.56 -0.10 -10.14
C MET A 224 26.01 -0.04 -9.65
N ASN A 225 26.21 -0.06 -8.34
CA ASN A 225 27.53 -0.07 -7.72
C ASN A 225 28.31 -1.35 -8.04
N PHE A 226 27.66 -2.52 -7.98
CA PHE A 226 28.25 -3.80 -8.35
C PHE A 226 28.72 -3.80 -9.81
N TYR A 227 27.85 -3.43 -10.76
CA TYR A 227 28.19 -3.39 -12.19
C TYR A 227 29.30 -2.37 -12.47
N ALA A 228 29.25 -1.18 -11.86
CA ALA A 228 30.30 -0.17 -12.01
C ALA A 228 31.65 -0.65 -11.46
N LYS A 229 31.66 -1.28 -10.28
CA LYS A 229 32.87 -1.80 -9.62
C LYS A 229 33.57 -2.85 -10.48
N HIS A 230 32.80 -3.72 -11.14
CA HIS A 230 33.33 -4.81 -11.98
C HIS A 230 33.47 -4.44 -13.45
N SER A 231 33.35 -3.16 -13.82
CA SER A 231 33.35 -2.69 -15.22
C SER A 231 32.34 -3.41 -16.13
N LEU A 232 31.26 -3.92 -15.55
CA LEU A 232 30.17 -4.58 -16.25
C LEU A 232 29.15 -3.53 -16.73
N LYS A 233 28.59 -3.74 -17.92
CA LYS A 233 27.59 -2.82 -18.46
C LYS A 233 26.21 -3.12 -17.90
N MET A 234 25.73 -2.28 -16.99
CA MET A 234 24.32 -2.33 -16.58
C MET A 234 23.45 -1.71 -17.67
N VAL A 235 22.59 -2.52 -18.28
CA VAL A 235 21.57 -2.03 -19.23
C VAL A 235 20.21 -1.99 -18.55
N PHE A 236 19.56 -0.82 -18.56
CA PHE A 236 18.20 -0.68 -18.06
C PHE A 236 17.20 -1.01 -19.16
N ARG A 237 16.34 -2.01 -18.95
CA ARG A 237 15.25 -2.42 -19.86
C ARG A 237 14.06 -2.96 -19.06
N LEU A 238 12.88 -2.36 -19.22
CA LEU A 238 11.62 -2.80 -18.61
C LEU A 238 10.88 -3.79 -19.52
N HIS A 239 10.94 -3.59 -20.84
CA HIS A 239 10.19 -4.39 -21.79
C HIS A 239 10.98 -5.61 -22.29
N SER A 240 10.46 -6.82 -22.01
CA SER A 240 10.67 -7.96 -22.91
C SER A 240 9.74 -7.77 -24.10
N ARG A 241 10.23 -7.12 -25.17
CA ARG A 241 9.55 -7.27 -26.45
C ARG A 241 9.64 -8.75 -26.82
N SER A 242 8.53 -9.45 -26.63
CA SER A 242 8.27 -10.77 -27.21
C SER A 242 8.42 -10.64 -28.73
N SER A 243 9.59 -11.05 -29.22
CA SER A 243 9.85 -11.91 -30.39
C SER A 243 9.14 -11.70 -31.74
N SER A 244 8.26 -10.71 -31.96
CA SER A 244 7.52 -10.60 -33.25
C SER A 244 7.72 -9.30 -34.04
N ASP A 245 8.32 -8.25 -33.47
CA ASP A 245 8.58 -7.01 -34.22
C ASP A 245 9.93 -7.09 -34.97
N LYS A 246 9.96 -7.90 -36.04
CA LYS A 246 11.09 -7.96 -37.00
C LYS A 246 11.04 -6.88 -38.09
N ILE A 247 10.12 -5.92 -38.01
CA ILE A 247 9.86 -4.98 -39.10
C ILE A 247 9.84 -3.57 -38.56
N PHE A 248 11.03 -2.97 -38.43
CA PHE A 248 11.34 -1.56 -38.74
C PHE A 248 12.75 -1.27 -38.21
N GLY A 249 13.73 -1.68 -39.01
CA GLY A 249 15.11 -1.22 -38.83
C GLY A 249 15.19 0.25 -39.20
N ASN A 250 15.44 1.09 -38.19
CA ASN A 250 16.31 2.27 -38.20
C ASN A 250 15.94 3.21 -37.05
N GLU A 251 16.11 2.77 -35.81
CA GLU A 251 16.14 3.70 -34.68
C GLU A 251 17.55 3.72 -34.08
N LYS A 252 18.15 4.91 -34.12
CA LYS A 252 19.39 5.24 -33.43
C LYS A 252 19.13 5.11 -31.92
N THR A 253 19.34 3.91 -31.39
CA THR A 253 19.34 3.66 -29.95
C THR A 253 20.41 4.56 -29.32
N THR A 254 20.00 5.63 -28.66
CA THR A 254 20.81 6.39 -27.71
C THR A 254 21.06 5.50 -26.48
N SER A 255 21.87 4.45 -26.67
CA SER A 255 22.55 3.81 -25.56
C SER A 255 23.54 4.83 -24.99
N ALA A 256 23.09 5.60 -24.01
CA ALA A 256 23.96 6.37 -23.14
C ALA A 256 24.94 5.38 -22.50
N THR A 257 26.11 5.26 -23.13
CA THR A 257 27.16 4.34 -22.72
C THR A 257 28.08 5.16 -21.83
N LEU A 258 27.93 5.00 -20.52
CA LEU A 258 28.90 5.49 -19.54
C LEU A 258 30.23 4.77 -19.80
N LYS A 259 31.10 5.39 -20.60
CA LYS A 259 32.49 4.95 -20.80
C LYS A 259 33.35 5.60 -19.73
N THR A 260 33.49 4.93 -18.59
CA THR A 260 34.55 5.24 -17.64
C THR A 260 35.77 4.40 -18.02
N ALA A 261 36.89 5.08 -18.34
CA ALA A 261 38.18 4.43 -18.51
C ALA A 261 38.66 3.98 -17.13
N PHE A 262 38.66 2.67 -16.88
CA PHE A 262 39.15 2.09 -15.62
C PHE A 262 40.20 1.04 -15.92
N ASP A 263 41.28 1.09 -15.12
CA ASP A 263 42.47 0.26 -15.25
C ASP A 263 42.15 -1.24 -15.15
N ASN A 264 42.77 -2.02 -16.03
CA ASN A 264 42.66 -3.48 -16.10
C ASN A 264 43.32 -4.15 -14.88
N GLN A 265 42.70 -4.04 -13.71
CA GLN A 265 43.02 -4.89 -12.58
C GLN A 265 42.35 -6.25 -12.80
N THR A 266 43.15 -7.31 -12.88
CA THR A 266 42.68 -8.69 -13.00
C THR A 266 41.90 -9.07 -11.74
N LEU A 267 40.59 -8.84 -11.77
CA LEU A 267 39.64 -9.22 -10.75
C LEU A 267 39.67 -10.73 -10.51
N THR A 268 39.86 -11.15 -9.26
CA THR A 268 39.79 -12.56 -8.91
C THR A 268 38.32 -12.96 -8.84
N GLY A 269 37.93 -14.09 -9.45
CA GLY A 269 36.53 -14.56 -9.44
C GLY A 269 35.93 -14.68 -8.02
N LYS A 270 36.79 -14.93 -7.03
CA LYS A 270 36.41 -15.04 -5.61
C LYS A 270 35.81 -13.75 -5.04
N ASP A 271 36.23 -12.57 -5.52
CA ASP A 271 35.70 -11.30 -5.04
C ASP A 271 34.26 -11.08 -5.54
N ILE A 272 33.99 -11.46 -6.80
CA ILE A 272 32.65 -11.41 -7.39
C ILE A 272 31.72 -12.38 -6.66
N ASP A 273 32.17 -13.60 -6.38
CA ASP A 273 31.39 -14.61 -5.64
C ASP A 273 30.92 -14.07 -4.28
N ASN A 274 31.84 -13.43 -3.54
CA ASN A 274 31.55 -12.86 -2.22
C ASN A 274 30.49 -11.76 -2.29
N GLU A 275 30.58 -10.87 -3.28
CA GLU A 275 29.62 -9.78 -3.47
C GLU A 275 28.25 -10.27 -3.92
N VAL A 276 28.19 -11.20 -4.86
CA VAL A 276 26.92 -11.84 -5.27
C VAL A 276 26.27 -12.53 -4.07
N SER A 277 27.06 -13.21 -3.24
CA SER A 277 26.58 -13.85 -2.01
C SER A 277 26.10 -12.83 -0.96
N ALA A 278 26.73 -11.65 -0.88
CA ALA A 278 26.27 -10.56 -0.02
C ALA A 278 24.92 -10.01 -0.49
N ILE A 279 24.77 -9.70 -1.79
CA ILE A 279 23.51 -9.23 -2.38
C ILE A 279 22.39 -10.25 -2.16
N TYR A 280 22.68 -11.55 -2.34
CA TYR A 280 21.71 -12.61 -2.06
C TYR A 280 21.24 -12.59 -0.60
N LYS A 281 22.18 -12.52 0.37
CA LYS A 281 21.84 -12.53 1.79
C LYS A 281 21.04 -11.31 2.23
N GLU A 282 21.31 -10.16 1.62
CA GLU A 282 20.70 -8.89 2.00
C GLU A 282 19.31 -8.68 1.40
N TYR A 283 19.11 -9.06 0.13
CA TYR A 283 17.89 -8.75 -0.62
C TYR A 283 17.06 -9.96 -1.07
N LEU A 284 17.67 -11.12 -1.29
CA LEU A 284 17.00 -12.25 -1.95
C LEU A 284 16.68 -13.41 -1.02
N LYS A 285 17.44 -13.55 0.07
CA LYS A 285 17.25 -14.63 1.03
C LYS A 285 15.91 -14.42 1.76
N PRO A 286 15.06 -15.46 1.86
CA PRO A 286 13.82 -15.36 2.61
C PRO A 286 14.06 -14.96 4.08
N GLY A 287 13.33 -13.96 4.55
CA GLY A 287 13.49 -13.38 5.89
C GLY A 287 14.66 -12.40 6.04
N SER A 288 15.29 -11.97 4.94
CA SER A 288 16.26 -10.87 4.96
C SER A 288 15.57 -9.54 5.29
N GLN A 289 16.33 -8.58 5.83
CA GLN A 289 15.80 -7.28 6.23
C GLN A 289 15.23 -6.49 5.04
N PHE A 290 15.85 -6.65 3.86
CA PHE A 290 15.44 -6.02 2.62
C PHE A 290 14.93 -7.06 1.61
N GLU A 291 14.23 -8.09 2.10
CA GLU A 291 13.65 -9.17 1.28
C GLU A 291 12.77 -8.56 0.17
N LEU A 292 13.17 -8.78 -1.09
CA LEU A 292 12.42 -8.32 -2.25
C LEU A 292 11.20 -9.21 -2.50
N ASN A 293 10.07 -8.59 -2.86
CA ASN A 293 8.88 -9.30 -3.32
C ASN A 293 9.01 -9.76 -4.77
N ILE A 294 9.79 -10.82 -4.98
CA ILE A 294 9.97 -11.45 -6.30
C ILE A 294 9.35 -12.85 -6.35
N PRO A 295 8.93 -13.34 -7.54
CA PRO A 295 8.40 -14.68 -7.68
C PRO A 295 9.41 -15.75 -7.24
N PHE A 296 8.94 -16.75 -6.50
CA PHE A 296 9.78 -17.85 -6.01
C PHE A 296 10.51 -18.61 -7.14
N THR A 297 9.91 -18.70 -8.33
CA THR A 297 10.54 -19.30 -9.52
C THR A 297 11.80 -18.54 -9.95
N MET A 298 11.77 -17.20 -9.88
CA MET A 298 12.89 -16.33 -10.24
C MET A 298 14.04 -16.47 -9.23
N LEU A 299 13.71 -16.59 -7.94
CA LEU A 299 14.69 -16.87 -6.89
C LEU A 299 15.39 -18.22 -7.11
N LYS A 300 14.63 -19.27 -7.44
CA LYS A 300 15.20 -20.60 -7.76
C LYS A 300 16.12 -20.58 -8.98
N GLU A 301 15.73 -19.87 -10.03
CA GLU A 301 16.57 -19.70 -11.24
C GLU A 301 17.88 -18.97 -10.90
N PHE A 302 17.80 -17.93 -10.07
CA PHE A 302 18.99 -17.22 -9.57
C PHE A 302 19.91 -18.14 -8.77
N GLU A 303 19.38 -18.89 -7.80
CA GLU A 303 20.15 -19.84 -6.99
C GLU A 303 20.80 -20.95 -7.82
N GLN A 304 20.18 -21.35 -8.93
CA GLN A 304 20.77 -22.27 -9.89
C GLN A 304 21.93 -21.62 -10.64
N LYS A 305 21.74 -20.44 -11.23
CA LYS A 305 22.79 -19.71 -11.97
C LYS A 305 23.98 -19.34 -11.09
N MET A 306 23.75 -19.09 -9.81
CA MET A 306 24.81 -18.81 -8.84
C MET A 306 25.80 -19.99 -8.69
N ARG A 307 25.37 -21.23 -8.97
CA ARG A 307 26.24 -22.41 -9.00
C ARG A 307 27.04 -22.56 -10.30
N ASP A 308 26.53 -22.01 -11.39
CA ASP A 308 27.09 -22.17 -12.74
C ASP A 308 28.17 -21.11 -13.08
N ILE A 309 28.50 -20.20 -12.15
CA ILE A 309 29.56 -19.17 -12.27
C ILE A 309 29.38 -18.25 -13.50
N ASN A 310 28.13 -18.03 -13.94
CA ASN A 310 27.83 -17.06 -14.99
C ASN A 310 27.21 -15.80 -14.39
N TYR A 311 28.04 -14.79 -14.15
CA TYR A 311 27.65 -13.57 -13.42
C TYR A 311 27.13 -12.42 -14.30
N GLU A 312 27.39 -12.43 -15.61
CA GLU A 312 27.09 -11.28 -16.47
C GLU A 312 25.58 -10.92 -16.44
N ASP A 313 24.74 -11.96 -16.50
CA ASP A 313 23.28 -11.84 -16.57
C ASP A 313 22.56 -12.52 -15.38
N ILE A 314 23.27 -12.78 -14.28
CA ILE A 314 22.68 -13.51 -13.14
C ILE A 314 21.51 -12.73 -12.52
N PHE A 315 21.65 -11.40 -12.44
CA PHE A 315 20.63 -10.51 -11.87
C PHE A 315 19.60 -10.02 -12.89
N GLU A 316 19.74 -10.30 -14.18
CA GLU A 316 18.91 -9.70 -15.23
C GLU A 316 17.39 -9.91 -15.01
N PRO A 317 16.88 -11.12 -14.67
CA PRO A 317 15.47 -11.32 -14.42
C PRO A 317 14.97 -10.55 -13.19
N ILE A 318 15.74 -10.55 -12.11
CA ILE A 318 15.41 -9.90 -10.83
C ILE A 318 15.44 -8.38 -11.01
N LYS A 319 16.51 -7.84 -11.60
CA LYS A 319 16.66 -6.42 -11.93
C LYS A 319 15.46 -5.93 -12.73
N ARG A 320 15.03 -6.66 -13.76
CA ARG A 320 13.88 -6.28 -14.58
C ARG A 320 12.59 -6.23 -13.77
N GLU A 321 12.36 -7.22 -12.91
CA GLU A 321 11.18 -7.26 -12.04
C GLU A 321 11.18 -6.10 -11.04
N VAL A 322 12.31 -5.82 -10.40
CA VAL A 322 12.45 -4.72 -9.45
C VAL A 322 12.28 -3.37 -10.14
N LEU A 323 12.91 -3.16 -11.31
CA LEU A 323 12.69 -1.95 -12.11
C LEU A 323 11.21 -1.78 -12.47
N ARG A 324 10.51 -2.88 -12.80
CA ARG A 324 9.07 -2.87 -13.07
C ARG A 324 8.27 -2.46 -11.83
N MET A 325 8.62 -2.96 -10.65
CA MET A 325 7.97 -2.57 -9.40
C MET A 325 8.15 -1.08 -9.12
N ILE A 326 9.38 -0.57 -9.21
CA ILE A 326 9.67 0.87 -9.01
C ILE A 326 8.91 1.71 -10.03
N TYR A 327 8.96 1.34 -11.32
CA TYR A 327 8.31 2.06 -12.41
C TYR A 327 6.78 2.09 -12.26
N GLN A 328 6.17 1.00 -11.82
CA GLN A 328 4.71 0.91 -11.71
C GLN A 328 4.15 1.51 -10.42
N ASN A 329 4.93 1.56 -9.35
CA ASN A 329 4.43 1.89 -8.01
C ASN A 329 5.02 3.19 -7.45
N THR A 330 6.34 3.31 -7.42
CA THR A 330 7.06 4.44 -6.80
C THR A 330 7.15 5.64 -7.75
N PHE A 331 7.57 5.39 -8.99
CA PHE A 331 7.86 6.43 -9.97
C PHE A 331 6.67 7.35 -10.30
N PRO A 332 5.42 6.86 -10.50
CA PRO A 332 4.30 7.74 -10.80
C PRO A 332 3.95 8.69 -9.65
N ARG A 333 4.24 8.29 -8.39
CA ARG A 333 4.01 9.13 -7.21
C ARG A 333 5.05 10.23 -7.11
N TYR A 334 6.32 9.88 -7.32
CA TYR A 334 7.41 10.84 -7.45
C TYR A 334 7.08 11.93 -8.50
N VAL A 335 6.65 11.54 -9.70
CA VAL A 335 6.28 12.50 -10.76
C VAL A 335 5.08 13.38 -10.35
N GLN A 336 4.09 12.82 -9.66
CA GLN A 336 2.97 13.59 -9.13
C GLN A 336 3.41 14.59 -8.05
N LYS A 337 4.31 14.21 -7.15
CA LYS A 337 4.86 15.10 -6.12
C LYS A 337 5.65 16.25 -6.75
N GLU A 338 6.47 15.95 -7.76
CA GLU A 338 7.24 16.95 -8.51
C GLU A 338 6.36 17.92 -9.29
N SER A 339 5.32 17.43 -9.99
CA SER A 339 4.36 18.31 -10.68
C SER A 339 3.64 19.27 -9.71
N LYS A 340 3.26 18.79 -8.51
CA LYS A 340 2.67 19.64 -7.46
C LYS A 340 3.66 20.68 -6.92
N ARG A 341 4.95 20.32 -6.79
CA ARG A 341 6.02 21.25 -6.36
C ARG A 341 6.23 22.37 -7.40
N LYS A 342 6.16 22.05 -8.69
CA LYS A 342 6.30 23.04 -9.79
C LYS A 342 5.15 24.04 -9.84
N ILE A 343 3.93 23.65 -9.49
CA ILE A 343 2.76 24.56 -9.47
C ILE A 343 2.81 25.57 -8.31
N LYS A 344 3.52 25.24 -7.23
CA LYS A 344 3.63 26.10 -6.04
C LYS A 344 4.74 27.16 -6.13
N LYS A 345 5.66 27.01 -7.09
CA LYS A 345 6.71 27.99 -7.38
C LYS A 345 6.21 28.93 -8.45
#